data_AF-A0A5C8MMC1-F1
#
_entry.id   AF-A0A5C8MMC1-F1
#
_cell.length_a   1.000
_cell.length_b   1.000
_cell.length_c   1.000
_cell.angle_alpha   90.00
_cell.angle_beta   90.00
_cell.angle_gamma   90.00
#
_symmetry.space_group_name_H-M   'P 1'
#
loop_
_entity.id
_entity.type
_entity.pdbx_description
1 polymer ?
#
loop_
_entity_poly.entity_id
_entity_poly.type
_entity_poly.pdbx_seq_one_letter_code
_entity_poly.pdbx_strand_id
1 'polypeptide(L)'
;IWYGARAAFDLKSLQPADAEIENVCNKAAAEFLVPEDELIIIWKQVGQSEDRFEQVARHFKVSEIVAARRALDLNLVTKEEFFSFYEDYMKRLRQQTEQTKTNGGNFYATQTMRIGRHFAEAVISAAKEGTILYREAYQLTGLSGDTFAKFAEYVDTGRYV
;
A
#
# COMPACT_ATOMS: atom_id res chain seq x y z
N ILE A 1 -2.27 -18.95 12.01
CA ILE A 1 -3.24 -18.01 11.40
C ILE A 1 -4.34 -17.76 12.43
N TRP A 2 -4.07 -16.94 13.45
CA TRP A 2 -4.84 -17.01 14.69
C TRP A 2 -5.02 -15.63 15.31
N TYR A 3 -6.01 -14.90 14.81
CA TYR A 3 -7.17 -14.49 15.60
C TYR A 3 -8.33 -14.33 14.60
N GLY A 4 -9.39 -15.13 14.78
CA GLY A 4 -10.58 -15.15 13.92
C GLY A 4 -11.47 -13.91 14.05
N ALA A 5 -10.88 -12.74 14.30
CA ALA A 5 -11.56 -11.46 14.32
C ALA A 5 -11.15 -10.67 13.08
N ARG A 6 -12.12 -10.55 12.17
CA ARG A 6 -12.21 -9.65 11.00
C ARG A 6 -11.07 -8.64 10.87
N ALA A 7 -10.04 -9.01 10.12
CA ALA A 7 -8.77 -8.29 9.98
C ALA A 7 -8.84 -6.92 9.28
N ALA A 8 -10.03 -6.41 8.94
CA ALA A 8 -10.15 -5.10 8.32
C ALA A 8 -11.54 -4.46 8.48
N PHE A 9 -12.63 -5.24 8.44
CA PHE A 9 -13.99 -4.68 8.43
C PHE A 9 -15.04 -5.62 9.05
N ASP A 10 -15.94 -5.08 9.88
CA ASP A 10 -17.28 -5.64 10.06
C ASP A 10 -18.20 -5.15 8.92
N LEU A 11 -18.36 -5.98 7.90
CA LEU A 11 -19.24 -5.74 6.75
C LEU A 11 -20.72 -5.55 7.13
N LYS A 12 -21.14 -5.77 8.38
CA LYS A 12 -22.51 -5.48 8.84
C LYS A 12 -22.71 -4.09 9.41
N SER A 13 -21.66 -3.40 9.85
CA SER A 13 -21.82 -2.19 10.66
C SER A 13 -20.86 -1.05 10.35
N LEU A 14 -19.81 -1.26 9.54
CA LEU A 14 -18.83 -0.22 9.16
C LEU A 14 -18.30 0.58 10.39
N GLN A 15 -18.26 -0.04 11.57
CA GLN A 15 -17.77 0.59 12.79
C GLN A 15 -16.22 0.54 12.77
N PRO A 16 -15.51 1.64 13.08
CA PRO A 16 -14.07 1.61 13.30
C PRO A 16 -13.74 0.61 14.41
N ALA A 17 -12.68 -0.17 14.25
CA ALA A 17 -12.19 -1.05 15.30
C ALA A 17 -11.78 -0.22 16.53
N ASP A 18 -12.15 -0.67 17.72
CA ASP A 18 -11.73 -0.04 18.98
C ASP A 18 -10.20 0.06 19.05
N ALA A 19 -9.67 1.17 19.58
CA ALA A 19 -8.22 1.46 19.64
C ALA A 19 -7.39 0.35 20.31
N GLU A 20 -8.00 -0.46 21.18
CA GLU A 20 -7.35 -1.62 21.80
C GLU A 20 -7.09 -2.75 20.80
N ILE A 21 -8.03 -3.05 19.91
CA ILE A 21 -7.87 -4.08 18.87
C ILE A 21 -6.77 -3.65 17.90
N GLU A 22 -6.76 -2.38 17.50
CA GLU A 22 -5.73 -1.84 16.62
C GLU A 22 -4.33 -1.95 17.24
N ASN A 23 -4.18 -1.67 18.54
CA ASN A 23 -2.90 -1.81 19.24
C ASN A 23 -2.42 -3.28 19.29
N VAL A 24 -3.32 -4.21 19.56
CA VAL A 24 -2.99 -5.65 19.54
C VAL A 24 -2.58 -6.10 18.15
N CYS A 25 -3.32 -5.69 17.11
CA CYS A 25 -2.99 -5.98 15.71
C CYS A 25 -1.61 -5.41 15.34
N ASN A 26 -1.32 -4.17 15.72
CA ASN A 26 -0.03 -3.53 15.44
C ASN A 26 1.12 -4.27 16.14
N LYS A 27 0.95 -4.68 17.39
CA LYS A 27 1.96 -5.50 18.10
C LYS A 27 2.17 -6.86 17.44
N ALA A 28 1.08 -7.54 17.07
CA ALA A 28 1.16 -8.83 16.39
C ALA A 28 1.84 -8.71 15.02
N ALA A 29 1.52 -7.67 14.25
CA ALA A 29 2.16 -7.38 12.97
C ALA A 29 3.65 -7.03 13.14
N ALA A 30 4.00 -6.24 14.16
CA ALA A 30 5.38 -5.88 14.46
C ALA A 30 6.23 -7.12 14.80
N GLU A 31 5.70 -8.03 15.64
CA GLU A 31 6.36 -9.31 15.96
C GLU A 31 6.48 -10.22 14.74
N PHE A 32 5.44 -10.28 13.92
CA PHE A 32 5.43 -11.12 12.73
C PHE A 32 6.41 -10.64 11.65
N LEU A 33 6.47 -9.32 11.41
CA LEU A 33 7.32 -8.74 10.38
C LEU A 33 8.77 -8.63 10.82
N VAL A 34 9.01 -8.29 12.09
CA VAL A 34 10.34 -8.04 12.65
C VAL A 34 10.42 -8.64 14.06
N PRO A 35 10.62 -9.97 14.16
CA PRO A 35 10.70 -10.68 15.44
C PRO A 35 11.74 -10.08 16.39
N GLU A 36 11.40 -9.96 17.68
CA GLU A 36 12.27 -9.31 18.68
C GLU A 36 13.63 -9.99 18.79
N ASP A 37 13.63 -11.32 18.97
CA ASP A 37 14.86 -12.09 19.18
C ASP A 37 15.84 -11.95 18.02
N GLU A 38 15.33 -12.00 16.78
CA GLU A 38 16.13 -11.87 15.58
C GLU A 38 16.62 -10.44 15.37
N LEU A 39 15.76 -9.44 15.65
CA LEU A 39 16.14 -8.04 15.57
C LEU A 39 17.27 -7.73 16.56
N ILE A 40 17.22 -8.22 17.80
CA ILE A 40 18.29 -7.99 18.79
C ILE A 40 19.63 -8.54 18.31
N ILE A 41 19.64 -9.70 17.62
CA ILE A 41 20.86 -10.31 17.08
C ILE A 41 21.45 -9.41 15.98
N ILE A 42 20.64 -9.02 15.01
CA ILE A 42 21.09 -8.20 13.87
C ILE A 42 21.47 -6.80 14.32
N TRP A 43 20.72 -6.23 15.27
CA TRP A 43 20.99 -4.90 15.82
C TRP A 43 22.41 -4.82 16.41
N LYS A 44 22.86 -5.88 17.07
CA LYS A 44 24.25 -5.98 17.56
C LYS A 44 25.28 -6.09 16.43
N GLN A 45 24.93 -6.74 15.32
CA GLN A 45 25.82 -6.90 14.16
C GLN A 45 25.99 -5.60 13.38
N VAL A 46 24.90 -4.87 13.13
CA VAL A 46 24.93 -3.57 12.42
C VAL A 46 25.54 -2.45 13.28
N GLY A 47 25.43 -2.57 14.61
CA GLY A 47 26.07 -1.66 15.55
C GLY A 47 25.63 -0.20 15.38
N GLN A 48 26.59 0.72 15.31
CA GLN A 48 26.37 2.16 15.14
C GLN A 48 26.52 2.63 13.68
N SER A 49 26.37 1.72 12.72
CA SER A 49 26.42 2.10 11.31
C SER A 49 25.32 3.10 10.97
N GLU A 50 25.63 4.10 10.15
CA GLU A 50 24.67 5.13 9.73
C GLU A 50 23.48 4.54 8.95
N ASP A 51 23.69 3.41 8.26
CA ASP A 51 22.70 2.67 7.47
C ASP A 51 22.05 1.51 8.25
N ARG A 52 22.17 1.45 9.59
CA ARG A 52 21.65 0.35 10.42
C ARG A 52 20.18 0.02 10.15
N PHE A 53 19.35 1.03 9.92
CA PHE A 53 17.93 0.83 9.60
C PHE A 53 17.71 0.26 8.19
N GLU A 54 18.55 0.62 7.22
CA GLU A 54 18.52 0.04 5.87
C GLU A 54 18.94 -1.43 5.90
N GLN A 55 20.00 -1.77 6.64
CA GLN A 55 20.47 -3.14 6.79
C GLN A 55 19.40 -4.03 7.44
N VAL A 56 18.78 -3.56 8.53
CA VAL A 56 17.67 -4.26 9.19
C VAL A 56 16.48 -4.41 8.24
N ALA A 57 16.08 -3.35 7.55
CA ALA A 57 14.98 -3.38 6.59
C ALA A 57 15.21 -4.38 5.46
N ARG A 58 16.45 -4.45 4.94
CA ARG A 58 16.86 -5.42 3.91
C ARG A 58 16.83 -6.86 4.41
N HIS A 59 17.15 -7.10 5.67
CA HIS A 59 17.11 -8.43 6.27
C HIS A 59 15.66 -8.91 6.37
N PHE A 60 14.79 -8.13 7.02
CA PHE A 60 13.38 -8.48 7.26
C PHE A 60 12.45 -8.25 6.06
N LYS A 61 12.95 -7.66 4.96
CA LYS A 61 12.17 -7.30 3.76
C LYS A 61 11.01 -6.36 4.08
N VAL A 62 11.27 -5.40 4.96
CA VAL A 62 10.35 -4.32 5.34
C VAL A 62 10.89 -2.97 4.88
N SER A 63 10.14 -1.88 5.09
CA SER A 63 10.66 -0.53 4.87
C SER A 63 11.58 -0.08 6.02
N GLU A 64 12.49 0.85 5.74
CA GLU A 64 13.37 1.44 6.76
C GLU A 64 12.58 2.03 7.93
N ILE A 65 11.42 2.62 7.68
CA ILE A 65 10.57 3.18 8.73
C ILE A 65 9.91 2.12 9.62
N VAL A 66 9.57 0.94 9.08
CA VAL A 66 9.08 -0.17 9.89
C VAL A 66 10.20 -0.71 10.78
N ALA A 67 11.41 -0.85 10.24
CA ALA A 67 12.59 -1.24 11.02
C ALA A 67 12.90 -0.23 12.14
N ALA A 68 12.92 1.07 11.82
CA ALA A 68 13.15 2.13 12.79
C ALA A 68 12.06 2.20 13.86
N ARG A 69 10.79 2.01 13.46
CA ARG A 69 9.68 1.99 14.42
C ARG A 69 9.78 0.81 15.37
N ARG A 70 10.12 -0.38 14.87
CA ARG A 70 10.32 -1.56 15.70
C ARG A 70 11.47 -1.39 16.67
N ALA A 71 12.58 -0.79 16.22
CA ALA A 71 13.70 -0.46 17.10
C ALA A 71 13.27 0.48 18.24
N LEU A 72 12.42 1.46 17.95
CA LEU A 72 11.86 2.34 18.97
C LEU A 72 10.93 1.57 19.94
N ASP A 73 10.04 0.73 19.43
CA ASP A 73 9.11 -0.06 20.26
C ASP A 73 9.84 -0.98 21.25
N LEU A 74 11.04 -1.46 20.89
CA LEU A 74 11.93 -2.27 21.73
C LEU A 74 12.95 -1.45 22.53
N ASN A 75 12.88 -0.11 22.50
CA ASN A 75 13.82 0.81 23.15
C ASN A 75 15.30 0.61 22.72
N LEU A 76 15.55 0.14 21.51
CA LEU A 76 16.89 0.02 20.92
C LEU A 76 17.44 1.35 20.42
N VAL A 77 16.55 2.33 20.21
CA VAL A 77 16.86 3.73 19.89
C VAL A 77 15.99 4.64 20.74
N THR A 78 16.45 5.88 20.94
CA THR A 78 15.65 6.90 21.61
C THR A 78 14.59 7.48 20.68
N LYS A 79 13.62 8.19 21.25
CA LYS A 79 12.62 8.92 20.47
C LYS A 79 13.29 9.98 19.58
N GLU A 80 14.31 10.66 20.10
CA GLU A 80 15.06 11.70 19.40
C GLU A 80 15.78 11.12 18.18
N GLU A 81 16.45 9.97 18.33
CA GLU A 81 17.08 9.25 17.21
C GLU A 81 16.05 8.83 16.15
N PHE A 82 14.90 8.29 16.58
CA PHE A 82 13.83 7.91 15.67
C PHE A 82 13.29 9.11 14.88
N PHE A 83 13.02 10.23 15.55
CA PHE A 83 12.51 11.43 14.88
C PHE A 83 13.54 12.03 13.92
N SER A 84 14.83 12.05 14.30
CA SER A 84 15.90 12.48 13.39
C SER A 84 15.92 11.62 12.12
N PHE A 85 15.90 10.29 12.29
CA PHE A 85 15.81 9.36 11.16
C PHE A 85 14.55 9.61 10.32
N TYR A 86 13.39 9.79 10.96
CA TYR A 86 12.10 9.98 10.29
C TYR A 86 12.09 11.23 9.42
N GLU A 87 12.64 12.35 9.91
CA GLU A 87 12.73 13.58 9.13
C GLU A 87 13.57 13.39 7.87
N ASP A 88 14.72 12.72 8.00
CA ASP A 88 15.60 12.47 6.86
C ASP A 88 15.00 11.47 5.87
N TYR A 89 14.33 10.43 6.37
CA TYR A 89 13.55 9.50 5.56
C TYR A 89 12.46 10.23 4.75
N MET A 90 11.70 11.12 5.40
CA MET A 90 10.67 11.91 4.74
C MET A 90 11.24 12.89 3.71
N LYS A 91 12.41 13.49 3.96
CA LYS A 91 13.11 14.31 2.96
C LYS A 91 13.49 13.48 1.73
N ARG A 92 14.06 12.27 1.91
CA ARG A 92 14.40 11.36 0.80
C ARG A 92 13.18 10.99 -0.02
N LEU A 93 12.06 10.63 0.64
CA LEU A 93 10.81 10.31 -0.05
C LEU A 93 10.27 11.49 -0.88
N ARG A 94 10.31 12.71 -0.34
CA ARG A 94 9.88 13.91 -1.08
C ARG A 94 10.75 14.15 -2.30
N GLN A 95 12.07 14.06 -2.16
CA GLN A 95 13.01 14.22 -3.28
C GLN A 95 12.78 13.17 -4.37
N GLN A 96 12.59 11.90 -4.00
CA GLN A 96 12.24 10.85 -4.95
C GLN A 96 10.92 11.14 -5.66
N THR A 97 9.89 11.54 -4.90
CA THR A 97 8.58 11.89 -5.45
C THR A 97 8.71 13.05 -6.44
N GLU A 98 9.45 14.10 -6.09
CA GLU A 98 9.69 15.27 -6.95
C GLU A 98 10.48 14.94 -8.21
N GLN A 99 11.46 14.04 -8.14
CA GLN A 99 12.17 13.54 -9.32
C GLN A 99 11.27 12.70 -10.23
N THR A 100 10.30 11.98 -9.67
CA THR A 100 9.30 11.21 -10.43
C THR A 100 8.05 11.99 -10.86
N LYS A 101 7.91 13.28 -10.49
CA LYS A 101 6.77 14.13 -10.87
C LYS A 101 6.66 14.43 -12.38
N THR A 102 7.51 13.85 -13.22
CA THR A 102 7.40 13.97 -14.68
C THR A 102 6.26 13.16 -15.30
N ASN A 103 5.52 12.35 -14.52
CA ASN A 103 4.31 11.70 -15.04
C ASN A 103 3.24 11.62 -13.94
N GLY A 104 2.14 12.36 -14.10
CA GLY A 104 0.96 12.21 -13.25
C GLY A 104 0.40 10.79 -13.34
N GLY A 105 -0.38 10.36 -12.33
CA GLY A 105 -1.03 9.06 -12.37
C GLY A 105 -1.96 8.92 -13.58
N ASN A 106 -1.84 7.82 -14.34
CA ASN A 106 -2.74 7.53 -15.45
C ASN A 106 -4.11 7.12 -14.89
N PHE A 107 -5.08 8.03 -14.96
CA PHE A 107 -6.45 7.81 -14.48
C PHE A 107 -7.05 6.48 -14.98
N TYR A 108 -6.85 6.14 -16.26
CA TYR A 108 -7.40 4.92 -16.84
C TYR A 108 -6.66 3.66 -16.38
N ALA A 109 -5.34 3.75 -16.12
CA ALA A 109 -4.59 2.66 -15.50
C ALA A 109 -5.11 2.37 -14.09
N THR A 110 -5.27 3.42 -13.27
CA THR A 110 -5.83 3.32 -11.92
C THR A 110 -7.24 2.74 -11.95
N GLN A 111 -8.09 3.20 -12.87
CA GLN A 111 -9.45 2.70 -13.00
C GLN A 111 -9.50 1.23 -13.42
N THR A 112 -8.61 0.81 -14.33
CA THR A 112 -8.48 -0.59 -14.76
C THR A 112 -8.08 -1.49 -13.59
N MET A 113 -7.15 -1.05 -12.74
CA MET A 113 -6.77 -1.78 -11.52
C MET A 113 -7.93 -1.84 -10.52
N ARG A 114 -8.71 -0.75 -10.37
CA ARG A 114 -9.81 -0.67 -9.40
C ARG A 114 -10.94 -1.66 -9.68
N ILE A 115 -11.31 -1.82 -10.96
CA ILE A 115 -12.45 -2.69 -11.35
C ILE A 115 -12.00 -4.07 -11.86
N GLY A 116 -10.70 -4.24 -12.13
CA GLY A 116 -10.14 -5.45 -12.72
C GLY A 116 -10.20 -5.44 -14.24
N ARG A 117 -9.07 -5.78 -14.90
CA ARG A 117 -8.92 -5.74 -16.35
C ARG A 117 -9.93 -6.63 -17.09
N HIS A 118 -10.04 -7.90 -16.70
CA HIS A 118 -10.97 -8.84 -17.37
C HIS A 118 -12.43 -8.41 -17.24
N PHE A 119 -12.79 -7.82 -16.09
CA PHE A 119 -14.12 -7.27 -15.90
C PHE A 119 -14.34 -6.05 -16.79
N ALA A 120 -13.36 -5.14 -16.88
CA ALA A 120 -13.40 -4.01 -17.79
C ALA A 120 -13.59 -4.46 -19.24
N GLU A 121 -12.76 -5.40 -19.72
CA GLU A 121 -12.84 -5.97 -21.07
C GLU A 121 -14.22 -6.59 -21.33
N ALA A 122 -14.74 -7.38 -20.40
CA ALA A 122 -16.05 -8.02 -20.53
C ALA A 122 -17.20 -6.99 -20.62
N VAL A 123 -17.18 -5.95 -19.78
CA VAL A 123 -18.20 -4.89 -19.79
C VAL A 123 -18.11 -4.06 -21.07
N ILE A 124 -16.89 -3.72 -21.52
CA ILE A 124 -16.67 -2.97 -22.75
C ILE A 124 -17.17 -3.76 -23.96
N SER A 125 -16.81 -5.04 -24.07
CA SER A 125 -17.27 -5.91 -25.17
C SER A 125 -18.78 -6.08 -25.15
N ALA A 126 -19.39 -6.38 -24.00
CA ALA A 126 -20.83 -6.54 -23.88
C ALA A 126 -21.61 -5.26 -24.27
N ALA A 127 -21.07 -4.07 -23.95
CA ALA A 127 -21.66 -2.80 -24.34
C ALA A 127 -21.53 -2.53 -25.85
N LYS A 128 -20.38 -2.84 -26.45
CA LYS A 128 -20.15 -2.69 -27.90
C LYS A 128 -20.99 -3.65 -28.74
N GLU A 129 -21.17 -4.88 -28.26
CA GLU A 129 -21.98 -5.92 -28.89
C GLU A 129 -23.49 -5.70 -28.70
N GLY A 130 -23.89 -4.75 -27.82
CA GLY A 130 -25.29 -4.47 -27.51
C GLY A 130 -25.95 -5.50 -26.58
N THR A 131 -25.16 -6.37 -25.96
CA THR A 131 -25.62 -7.34 -24.95
C THR A 131 -26.06 -6.64 -23.66
N ILE A 132 -25.45 -5.49 -23.34
CA ILE A 132 -25.88 -4.57 -22.28
C ILE A 132 -26.01 -3.15 -22.82
N LEU A 133 -26.82 -2.33 -22.17
CA LEU A 133 -26.93 -0.91 -22.47
C LEU A 133 -25.70 -0.15 -21.95
N TYR A 134 -25.31 0.93 -22.63
CA TYR A 134 -24.25 1.82 -22.14
C TYR A 134 -24.52 2.37 -20.73
N ARG A 135 -25.79 2.58 -20.37
CA ARG A 135 -26.16 2.99 -19.01
C ARG A 135 -25.78 1.94 -17.95
N GLU A 136 -25.90 0.66 -18.28
CA GLU A 136 -25.50 -0.44 -17.40
C GLU A 136 -23.98 -0.53 -17.34
N ALA A 137 -23.29 -0.38 -18.48
CA ALA A 137 -21.82 -0.30 -18.51
C ALA A 137 -21.28 0.86 -17.66
N TYR A 138 -21.96 2.00 -17.66
CA TYR A 138 -21.61 3.15 -16.81
C TYR A 138 -21.75 2.84 -15.32
N GLN A 139 -22.82 2.15 -14.94
CA GLN A 139 -23.02 1.72 -13.55
C GLN A 139 -21.96 0.71 -13.11
N LEU A 140 -21.64 -0.26 -13.97
CA LEU A 140 -20.66 -1.31 -13.69
C LEU A 140 -19.23 -0.78 -13.59
N THR A 141 -18.88 0.23 -14.39
CA THR A 141 -17.53 0.82 -14.39
C THR A 141 -17.40 2.05 -13.50
N GLY A 142 -18.51 2.68 -13.10
CA GLY A 142 -18.54 3.97 -12.41
C GLY A 142 -18.05 5.13 -13.30
N LEU A 143 -18.05 4.96 -14.62
CA LEU A 143 -17.66 5.97 -15.60
C LEU A 143 -18.87 6.37 -16.44
N SER A 144 -18.85 7.54 -17.06
CA SER A 144 -19.94 7.99 -17.92
C SER A 144 -19.43 8.73 -19.15
N GLY A 145 -20.24 8.68 -20.22
CA GLY A 145 -20.01 9.43 -21.45
C GLY A 145 -18.59 9.27 -22.01
N ASP A 146 -17.95 10.40 -22.32
CA ASP A 146 -16.61 10.45 -22.91
C ASP A 146 -15.53 9.80 -22.04
N THR A 147 -15.70 9.80 -20.72
CA THR A 147 -14.75 9.14 -19.81
C THR A 147 -14.79 7.63 -19.98
N PHE A 148 -15.98 7.05 -20.17
CA PHE A 148 -16.11 5.63 -20.48
C PHE A 148 -15.54 5.31 -21.88
N ALA A 149 -15.78 6.17 -22.87
CA ALA A 149 -15.24 5.96 -24.22
C ALA A 149 -13.70 5.94 -24.24
N LYS A 150 -13.05 6.91 -23.57
CA LYS A 150 -11.59 6.96 -23.45
C LYS A 150 -11.02 5.80 -22.61
N PHE A 151 -11.76 5.36 -21.59
CA PHE A 151 -11.40 4.17 -20.83
C PHE A 151 -11.45 2.91 -21.69
N ALA A 152 -12.48 2.75 -22.52
CA ALA A 152 -12.59 1.64 -23.44
C ALA A 152 -11.42 1.60 -24.44
N GLU A 153 -11.09 2.74 -25.04
CA GLU A 153 -9.93 2.87 -25.94
C GLU A 153 -8.61 2.54 -25.23
N TYR A 154 -8.44 2.99 -23.98
CA TYR A 154 -7.27 2.66 -23.18
C TYR A 154 -7.13 1.15 -22.92
N VAL A 155 -8.22 0.47 -22.57
CA VAL A 155 -8.25 -0.98 -22.34
C VAL A 155 -7.99 -1.76 -23.64
N ASP A 156 -8.61 -1.35 -24.76
CA ASP A 156 -8.45 -1.99 -26.07
C ASP A 156 -7.03 -1.89 -26.62
N THR A 157 -6.37 -0.74 -26.43
CA THR A 157 -5.02 -0.48 -26.97
C THR A 157 -3.92 -1.24 -26.23
N GLY A 158 -4.24 -1.93 -25.13
CA GLY A 158 -3.29 -2.73 -24.36
C GLY A 158 -2.10 -1.93 -23.82
N ARG A 159 -2.20 -0.59 -23.76
CA ARG A 159 -1.10 0.30 -23.34
C ARG A 159 -0.85 0.17 -21.85
N TYR A 160 0.10 -0.68 -21.49
CA TYR A 160 0.82 -0.59 -20.23
C TYR A 160 1.63 0.71 -20.21
N VAL A 161 1.33 1.57 -19.24
CA VAL A 161 2.35 2.44 -18.64
C VAL A 161 2.85 1.70 -17.41
#